data_AF-A0A7J9N407-F1
#
_entry.id   AF-A0A7J9N407-F1
#
_cell.length_a   1.000
_cell.length_b   1.000
_cell.length_c   1.000
_cell.angle_alpha   90.00
_cell.angle_beta   90.00
_cell.angle_gamma   90.00
#
_symmetry.space_group_name_H-M   'P 1'
#
loop_
_entity.id
_entity.type
_entity.pdbx_description
1 polymer ?
#
loop_
_entity_poly.entity_id
_entity_poly.type
_entity_poly.pdbx_seq_one_letter_code
_entity_poly.pdbx_strand_id
1 'polypeptide(L)'
;MVSSGKINTNGVVSLNSYSVAIGGVIRDVDGNWLCGYLMVLGKDEVFKIEARSMLEGLHLLWDKGYRQVELECHNTKELENLYPSNS
;
A
#
# COMPACT_ATOMS: atom_id res chain seq x y z
N MET A 1 -13.75 1.73 -23.69
CA MET A 1 -14.06 2.14 -22.31
C MET A 1 -12.75 2.09 -21.55
N VAL A 2 -12.25 3.22 -21.04
CA VAL A 2 -11.03 3.22 -20.24
C VAL A 2 -11.42 2.77 -18.84
N SER A 3 -10.84 1.68 -18.35
CA SER A 3 -11.07 1.20 -16.99
C SER A 3 -10.21 2.02 -16.02
N SER A 4 -10.89 2.64 -15.05
CA SER A 4 -10.26 3.46 -14.02
C SER A 4 -10.41 2.75 -12.67
N GLY A 5 -9.36 2.79 -11.84
CA GLY A 5 -9.30 2.09 -10.56
C GLY A 5 -8.76 2.98 -9.45
N LYS A 6 -9.08 2.67 -8.21
CA LYS A 6 -8.60 3.36 -7.01
C LYS A 6 -7.82 2.40 -6.12
N ILE A 7 -6.66 2.83 -5.65
CA ILE A 7 -5.85 2.10 -4.67
C ILE A 7 -5.87 2.89 -3.36
N ASN A 8 -6.28 2.24 -2.28
CA ASN A 8 -6.14 2.74 -0.91
C ASN A 8 -5.10 1.88 -0.19
N THR A 9 -3.97 2.46 0.19
CA THR A 9 -2.91 1.74 0.92
C THR A 9 -2.95 2.10 2.40
N ASN A 10 -2.96 1.09 3.28
CA ASN A 10 -2.91 1.28 4.73
C ASN A 10 -1.83 0.37 5.34
N GLY A 11 -0.79 0.97 5.90
CA GLY A 11 0.25 0.24 6.63
C GLY A 11 -0.24 -0.20 8.01
N VAL A 12 0.00 -1.46 8.38
CA VAL A 12 -0.26 -1.97 9.75
C VAL A 12 1.02 -2.55 10.32
N VAL A 13 1.65 -1.79 11.21
CA VAL A 13 2.83 -2.24 11.92
C VAL A 13 2.46 -3.15 13.09
N SER A 14 3.03 -4.35 13.14
CA SER A 14 2.99 -5.21 14.33
C SER A 14 4.29 -5.05 15.12
N LEU A 15 4.20 -4.40 16.28
CA LEU A 15 5.35 -4.13 17.17
C LEU A 15 5.92 -5.40 17.83
N ASN A 16 5.09 -6.45 18.00
CA ASN A 16 5.48 -7.63 18.79
C ASN A 16 6.45 -8.57 18.05
N SER A 17 6.66 -8.40 16.73
CA SER A 17 7.42 -9.35 15.90
C SER A 17 8.57 -8.72 15.11
N TYR A 18 8.86 -7.41 15.28
CA TYR A 18 9.82 -6.67 14.44
C TYR A 18 9.56 -6.78 12.91
N SER A 19 8.33 -7.13 12.53
CA SER A 19 7.90 -7.30 11.15
C SER A 19 6.84 -6.25 10.83
N VAL A 20 7.05 -5.50 9.75
CA VAL A 20 6.08 -4.52 9.26
C VAL A 20 5.20 -5.22 8.23
N ALA A 21 3.89 -5.14 8.38
CA ALA A 21 2.98 -5.58 7.33
C ALA A 21 2.34 -4.35 6.69
N ILE A 22 2.31 -4.29 5.35
CA ILE A 22 1.51 -3.29 4.66
C ILE A 22 0.49 -4.00 3.79
N GLY A 23 -0.74 -3.51 3.84
CA GLY A 23 -1.78 -3.95 2.94
C GLY A 23 -2.38 -2.80 2.16
N GLY A 24 -3.05 -3.15 1.07
CA GLY A 24 -3.86 -2.19 0.33
C GLY A 24 -5.13 -2.82 -0.17
N VAL A 25 -6.12 -1.97 -0.38
CA VAL A 25 -7.42 -2.29 -0.95
C VAL A 25 -7.52 -1.62 -2.30
N ILE A 26 -7.87 -2.39 -3.30
CA ILE A 26 -8.08 -1.94 -4.67
C ILE A 26 -9.58 -1.94 -4.94
N ARG A 27 -10.09 -0.83 -5.45
CA ARG A 27 -11.50 -0.61 -5.78
C ARG A 27 -11.65 -0.08 -7.20
N ASP A 28 -12.83 -0.25 -7.79
CA ASP A 28 -13.17 0.46 -9.02
C ASP A 28 -13.63 1.90 -8.73
N VAL A 29 -13.99 2.65 -9.78
CA VAL A 29 -14.50 4.03 -9.68
C VAL A 29 -15.81 4.16 -8.91
N ASP A 30 -16.61 3.10 -8.89
CA ASP A 30 -17.88 3.07 -8.17
C ASP A 30 -17.67 2.69 -6.69
N GLY A 31 -16.43 2.42 -6.29
CA GLY A 31 -16.04 2.03 -4.95
C GLY A 31 -16.22 0.54 -4.65
N ASN A 32 -16.53 -0.29 -5.64
CA ASN A 32 -16.64 -1.73 -5.45
C ASN A 32 -15.26 -2.34 -5.19
N TRP A 33 -15.19 -3.29 -4.26
CA TRP A 33 -13.96 -4.00 -3.98
C TRP A 33 -13.56 -4.91 -5.15
N LEU A 34 -12.31 -4.76 -5.61
CA LEU A 34 -11.74 -5.60 -6.68
C LEU A 34 -10.83 -6.68 -6.10
N CYS A 35 -9.88 -6.26 -5.27
CA CYS A 35 -8.97 -7.16 -4.55
C CYS A 35 -8.25 -6.41 -3.41
N GLY A 36 -7.61 -7.17 -2.53
CA GLY A 36 -6.65 -6.64 -1.57
C GLY A 36 -5.29 -7.31 -1.75
N TYR A 37 -4.26 -6.67 -1.24
CA TYR A 37 -2.92 -7.24 -1.17
C TYR A 37 -2.32 -7.03 0.22
N LEU A 38 -1.42 -7.92 0.62
CA LEU A 38 -0.70 -7.88 1.89
C LEU A 38 0.75 -8.23 1.62
N MET A 39 1.66 -7.40 2.12
CA MET A 39 3.09 -7.62 2.06
C MET A 39 3.66 -7.61 3.47
N VAL A 40 4.38 -8.66 3.83
CA VAL A 40 5.16 -8.71 5.07
C VAL A 40 6.59 -8.30 4.73
N LEU A 41 7.08 -7.26 5.39
CA LEU A 41 8.39 -6.66 5.20
C LEU A 41 9.22 -6.80 6.49
N GLY A 42 10.53 -6.95 6.30
CA GLY A 42 11.52 -6.92 7.38
C GLY A 42 11.83 -5.49 7.84
N LYS A 43 12.94 -5.30 8.57
CA LYS A 43 13.47 -3.97 8.90
C LYS A 43 13.92 -3.26 7.62
N ASP A 44 13.12 -2.32 7.15
CA ASP A 44 13.47 -1.34 6.13
C ASP A 44 12.92 0.03 6.54
N GLU A 45 13.45 1.10 5.95
CA GLU A 45 12.91 2.46 6.17
C GLU A 45 11.44 2.50 5.78
N VAL A 46 10.59 3.07 6.65
CA VAL A 46 9.13 3.19 6.47
C VAL A 46 8.77 3.71 5.07
N PHE A 47 9.52 4.69 4.55
CA PHE A 47 9.34 5.23 3.21
C PHE A 47 9.54 4.20 2.08
N LYS A 48 10.53 3.30 2.21
CA LYS A 48 10.75 2.21 1.24
C LYS A 48 9.63 1.18 1.29
N ILE A 49 9.12 0.92 2.49
CA ILE A 49 8.03 -0.04 2.74
C ILE A 49 6.72 0.47 2.10
N GLU A 50 6.37 1.75 2.32
CA GLU A 50 5.18 2.37 1.70
C GLU A 50 5.31 2.45 0.17
N ALA A 51 6.44 2.92 -0.36
CA ALA A 51 6.65 3.01 -1.81
C ALA A 51 6.56 1.64 -2.50
N ARG A 52 7.08 0.58 -1.86
CA ARG A 52 7.00 -0.78 -2.39
C ARG A 52 5.58 -1.32 -2.40
N SER A 53 4.81 -1.03 -1.36
CA SER A 53 3.38 -1.37 -1.31
C SER A 53 2.62 -0.72 -2.47
N MET A 54 2.85 0.56 -2.74
CA MET A 54 2.21 1.27 -3.85
C MET A 54 2.56 0.63 -5.20
N LEU A 55 3.84 0.29 -5.40
CA LEU A 55 4.31 -0.35 -6.62
C LEU A 55 3.60 -1.69 -6.88
N GLU A 56 3.43 -2.53 -5.86
CA GLU A 56 2.69 -3.79 -6.01
C GLU A 56 1.21 -3.57 -6.34
N GLY A 57 0.56 -2.60 -5.69
CA GLY A 57 -0.82 -2.25 -6.01
C GLY A 57 -0.97 -1.79 -7.47
N LEU A 58 0.01 -1.03 -7.98
CA LEU A 58 0.04 -0.56 -9.37
C LEU A 58 0.28 -1.71 -10.36
N HIS A 59 1.20 -2.63 -10.07
CA HIS A 59 1.41 -3.83 -10.90
C HIS A 59 0.13 -4.67 -11.00
N LEU A 60 -0.55 -4.90 -9.87
CA LEU A 60 -1.82 -5.65 -9.84
C LEU A 60 -2.91 -5.01 -10.70
N LEU A 61 -3.04 -3.69 -10.66
CA LEU A 61 -4.00 -2.96 -11.51
C LEU A 61 -3.58 -2.99 -12.98
N TRP A 62 -2.27 -2.86 -13.26
CA TRP A 62 -1.75 -2.91 -14.61
C TRP A 62 -2.02 -4.25 -15.29
N ASP A 63 -1.78 -5.35 -14.57
CA ASP A 63 -2.04 -6.73 -15.02
C ASP A 63 -3.53 -6.99 -15.25
N LYS A 64 -4.39 -6.30 -14.49
CA LYS A 64 -5.86 -6.32 -14.68
C LYS A 64 -6.35 -5.41 -15.81
N GLY A 65 -5.46 -4.72 -16.51
CA GLY A 65 -5.79 -3.87 -17.66
C GLY A 65 -6.23 -2.45 -17.30
N TYR A 66 -6.11 -2.04 -16.03
CA TYR A 66 -6.37 -0.65 -15.65
C TYR A 66 -5.23 0.24 -16.12
N ARG A 67 -5.57 1.42 -16.63
CA ARG A 67 -4.59 2.40 -17.16
C ARG A 67 -4.75 3.79 -16.57
N GLN A 68 -5.85 4.02 -15.85
CA GLN A 68 -6.07 5.22 -15.06
C GLN A 68 -6.26 4.79 -13.60
N VAL A 69 -5.37 5.25 -12.72
CA VAL A 69 -5.36 4.85 -11.32
C VAL A 69 -5.29 6.08 -10.42
N GLU A 70 -6.20 6.17 -9.45
CA GLU A 70 -6.11 7.10 -8.33
C GLU A 70 -5.45 6.38 -7.16
N LEU A 71 -4.32 6.89 -6.69
CA LEU A 71 -3.57 6.32 -5.58
C LEU A 71 -3.75 7.20 -4.35
N GLU A 72 -4.39 6.67 -3.32
CA GLU A 72 -4.51 7.30 -2.01
C GLU A 72 -3.54 6.60 -1.05
N CYS A 73 -2.53 7.35 -0.62
CA CYS A 73 -1.57 6.92 0.38
C CYS A 73 -1.74 7.74 1.65
N HIS A 74 -1.82 7.06 2.79
CA HIS A 74 -1.72 7.72 4.07
C HIS A 74 -0.25 7.72 4.46
N ASN A 75 0.47 8.81 4.13
CA ASN A 75 1.83 9.04 4.63
C ASN A 75 1.75 9.20 6.14
N THR A 76 1.90 8.08 6.84
CA THR A 76 1.65 8.07 8.26
C THR A 76 2.93 8.50 8.96
N LYS A 77 2.97 9.79 9.36
CA LYS A 77 3.80 10.25 10.49
C LYS A 77 3.68 9.29 11.69
N GLU A 78 2.58 8.56 11.80
CA GLU A 78 2.36 7.51 12.79
C GLU A 78 3.29 6.29 12.62
N LEU A 79 3.63 5.87 11.40
CA LEU A 79 4.60 4.79 11.18
C LEU A 79 6.03 5.23 11.55
N GLU A 80 6.40 6.48 11.27
CA GLU A 80 7.69 7.06 11.67
C GLU A 80 7.81 7.18 13.19
N ASN A 81 6.72 7.52 13.90
CA ASN A 81 6.67 7.49 15.36
C ASN A 81 6.78 6.07 15.94
N LEU A 82 6.27 5.06 15.23
CA LEU A 82 6.32 3.65 15.63
C LEU A 82 7.67 2.98 15.31
N TYR A 83 8.34 3.45 14.26
CA TYR A 83 9.66 2.98 13.80
C TYR A 83 10.56 4.21 13.55
N PRO A 84 11.05 4.87 14.61
CA PRO A 84 12.01 5.94 14.44
C PRO A 84 13.23 5.38 13.71
N SER A 85 13.59 5.99 12.59
CA SER A 85 14.84 5.74 11.90
C SER A 85 15.98 6.09 12.85
N ASN A 86 16.62 5.07 13.44
CA ASN A 86 17.82 5.25 14.24
C ASN A 86 18.89 5.84 13.31
N SER A 87 19.08 7.16 13.41
CA SER A 87 20.15 7.92 12.77
C SER A 87 21.43 7.80 13.59
#